data_AF-A0A7C1B2V3-F1
#
_entry.id   AF-A0A7C1B2V3-F1
#
_cell.length_a   1.000
_cell.length_b   1.000
_cell.length_c   1.000
_cell.angle_alpha   90.00
_cell.angle_beta   90.00
_cell.angle_gamma   90.00
#
_symmetry.space_group_name_H-M   'P 1'
#
loop_
_entity.id
_entity.type
_entity.pdbx_description
1 polymer ?
#
loop_
_entity_poly.entity_id
_entity_poly.type
_entity_poly.pdbx_seq_one_letter_code
_entity_poly.pdbx_strand_id
1 'polypeptide(L)'
;FNPVDKKILGDEIYITYSLPIKLAMAKFSGKGDLKEIFEILKGANFEVELIPEKDVKNMEYSKLFLNLIGMASASRNLSLFEGFSKKEVFEEEILALKEYIKVIKKAKGKFLNFRGYPVKFFSLFFSLPILFLLPFRKILGLKIEKGREGKPKDLTEIDYYNGAVVKLGRELKIETPTNKKILKRAKLCLSKE
;
A
#
# COMPACT_ATOMS: atom_id res chain seq x y z
N PHE A 1 3.38 -6.52 -8.22
CA PHE A 1 3.90 -7.11 -6.98
C PHE A 1 3.12 -8.37 -6.72
N ASN A 2 3.75 -9.52 -6.91
CA ASN A 2 3.19 -10.80 -6.52
C ASN A 2 3.21 -10.86 -4.99
N PRO A 3 2.18 -11.40 -4.32
CA PRO A 3 2.32 -11.74 -2.92
C PRO A 3 3.43 -12.79 -2.78
N VAL A 4 4.33 -12.55 -1.83
CA VAL A 4 5.35 -13.52 -1.42
C VAL A 4 4.97 -13.97 -0.01
N ASP A 5 4.82 -15.26 0.19
CA ASP A 5 4.60 -15.86 1.51
C ASP A 5 5.88 -16.56 1.98
N LYS A 6 6.15 -16.49 3.27
CA LYS A 6 7.31 -17.12 3.89
C LYS A 6 6.84 -17.91 5.10
N LYS A 7 7.13 -19.21 5.12
CA LYS A 7 6.87 -20.11 6.26
C LYS A 7 8.17 -20.75 6.71
N ILE A 8 8.35 -20.82 8.03
CA ILE A 8 9.49 -21.52 8.64
C ILE A 8 8.91 -22.79 9.27
N LEU A 9 9.42 -23.94 8.87
CA LEU A 9 9.01 -25.26 9.37
C LEU A 9 10.26 -26.01 9.81
N GLY A 10 10.52 -26.03 11.13
CA GLY A 10 11.80 -26.50 11.67
C GLY A 10 12.95 -25.63 11.16
N ASP A 11 13.94 -26.26 10.52
CA ASP A 11 15.11 -25.58 9.95
C ASP A 11 14.90 -25.15 8.49
N GLU A 12 13.75 -25.45 7.89
CA GLU A 12 13.46 -25.16 6.49
C GLU A 12 12.67 -23.85 6.32
N ILE A 13 13.02 -23.10 5.26
CA ILE A 13 12.33 -21.87 4.86
C ILE A 13 11.63 -22.11 3.53
N TYR A 14 10.30 -22.09 3.57
CA TYR A 14 9.44 -22.18 2.40
C TYR A 14 9.07 -20.77 1.94
N ILE A 15 9.39 -20.44 0.69
CA ILE A 15 9.01 -19.17 0.05
C ILE A 15 8.04 -19.49 -1.09
N THR A 16 6.80 -19.01 -0.99
CA THR A 16 5.78 -19.20 -2.03
C THR A 16 5.55 -17.89 -2.77
N TYR A 17 5.59 -17.93 -4.10
CA TYR A 17 5.36 -16.79 -4.97
C TYR A 17 4.82 -17.25 -6.32
N SER A 18 4.15 -16.32 -7.02
CA SER A 18 3.61 -16.55 -8.37
C SER A 18 4.58 -16.03 -9.43
N LEU A 19 4.74 -16.77 -10.54
CA LEU A 19 5.52 -16.34 -11.72
C LEU A 19 4.63 -15.70 -12.80
N PRO A 20 5.17 -14.77 -13.63
CA PRO A 20 6.47 -14.13 -13.44
C PRO A 20 6.45 -13.16 -12.24
N ILE A 21 7.61 -12.94 -11.62
CA ILE A 21 7.76 -11.94 -10.55
C ILE A 21 7.70 -10.55 -11.17
N LYS A 22 6.82 -9.70 -10.66
CA LYS A 22 6.58 -8.33 -11.13
C LYS A 22 7.23 -7.32 -10.20
N LEU A 23 8.19 -6.56 -10.73
CA LEU A 23 9.00 -5.57 -10.01
C LEU A 23 8.88 -4.20 -10.66
N ALA A 24 8.78 -3.14 -9.84
CA ALA A 24 9.09 -1.78 -10.27
C ALA A 24 10.39 -1.36 -9.57
N MET A 25 11.35 -0.84 -10.32
CA MET A 25 12.65 -0.45 -9.78
C MET A 25 13.10 0.91 -10.32
N ALA A 26 13.84 1.64 -9.49
CA ALA A 26 14.39 2.94 -9.82
C ALA A 26 15.77 3.07 -9.21
N LYS A 27 16.64 3.87 -9.83
CA LYS A 27 17.92 4.24 -9.22
C LYS A 27 17.67 5.36 -8.24
N PHE A 28 17.97 5.15 -6.97
CA PHE A 28 17.84 6.19 -5.93
C PHE A 28 19.09 7.06 -5.82
N SER A 29 20.28 6.46 -5.95
CA SER A 29 21.56 7.14 -5.89
C SER A 29 22.65 6.32 -6.60
N GLY A 30 23.84 6.90 -6.78
CA GLY A 30 25.02 6.21 -7.31
C GLY A 30 25.31 6.47 -8.80
N LYS A 31 26.55 6.14 -9.19
CA LYS A 31 27.04 6.21 -10.58
C LYS A 31 26.53 5.01 -11.39
N GLY A 32 26.51 5.16 -12.70
CA GLY A 32 26.06 4.10 -13.63
C GLY A 32 24.56 4.11 -13.91
N ASP A 33 24.14 3.14 -14.72
CA ASP A 33 22.74 2.86 -15.06
C ASP A 33 22.27 1.52 -14.47
N LEU A 34 21.01 1.17 -14.70
CA LEU A 34 20.41 -0.08 -14.21
C LEU A 34 20.39 -1.20 -15.26
N LYS A 35 21.10 -1.04 -16.39
CA LYS A 35 20.95 -1.92 -17.55
C LYS A 35 21.36 -3.36 -17.23
N GLU A 36 22.52 -3.54 -16.59
CA GLU A 36 23.01 -4.87 -16.24
C GLU A 36 22.05 -5.59 -15.28
N ILE A 37 21.59 -4.91 -14.22
CA ILE A 37 20.62 -5.46 -13.26
C ILE A 37 19.31 -5.81 -13.97
N PHE A 38 18.84 -4.94 -14.86
CA PHE A 38 17.61 -5.17 -15.63
C PHE A 38 17.73 -6.42 -16.51
N GLU A 39 18.84 -6.60 -17.23
CA GLU A 39 19.05 -7.80 -18.05
C GLU A 39 19.17 -9.08 -17.23
N ILE A 40 19.82 -9.03 -16.05
CA ILE A 40 19.88 -10.18 -15.12
C ILE A 40 18.46 -10.59 -14.69
N LEU A 41 17.65 -9.63 -14.25
CA LEU A 41 16.29 -9.89 -13.79
C LEU A 41 15.39 -10.39 -14.92
N LYS A 42 15.50 -9.79 -16.10
CA LYS A 42 14.78 -10.23 -17.29
C LYS A 42 15.17 -11.65 -17.71
N GLY A 43 16.46 -11.99 -17.66
CA GLY A 43 16.98 -13.35 -17.88
C GLY A 43 16.43 -14.36 -16.87
N ALA A 44 16.14 -13.92 -15.65
CA ALA A 44 15.46 -14.71 -14.62
C ALA A 44 13.92 -14.73 -14.74
N ASN A 45 13.36 -14.30 -15.87
CA ASN A 45 11.91 -14.25 -16.14
C ASN A 45 11.12 -13.30 -15.21
N PHE A 46 11.73 -12.20 -14.76
CA PHE A 46 11.03 -11.13 -14.06
C PHE A 46 10.38 -10.17 -15.06
N GLU A 47 9.17 -9.70 -14.74
CA GLU A 47 8.58 -8.54 -15.37
C GLU A 47 9.04 -7.28 -14.63
N VAL A 48 10.00 -6.56 -15.20
CA VAL A 48 10.59 -5.36 -14.59
C VAL A 48 10.09 -4.09 -15.25
N GLU A 49 9.60 -3.15 -14.45
CA GLU A 49 9.24 -1.79 -14.83
C GLU A 49 10.31 -0.82 -14.30
N LEU A 50 11.06 -0.17 -15.19
CA LEU A 50 12.04 0.85 -14.83
C LEU A 50 11.33 2.19 -14.63
N ILE A 51 11.47 2.76 -13.43
CA ILE A 51 10.95 4.07 -13.08
C ILE A 51 12.11 5.10 -13.15
N PRO A 52 11.91 6.27 -13.79
CA PRO A 52 12.92 7.31 -13.83
C PRO A 52 13.37 7.76 -12.44
N GLU A 53 14.65 8.09 -12.29
CA GLU A 53 15.25 8.57 -11.03
C GLU A 53 14.50 9.78 -10.44
N LYS A 54 14.09 10.72 -11.29
CA LYS A 54 13.26 11.88 -10.88
C LYS A 54 11.90 11.51 -10.26
N ASP A 55 11.43 10.29 -10.49
CA ASP A 55 10.12 9.79 -10.07
C ASP A 55 10.22 8.76 -8.93
N VAL A 56 11.41 8.49 -8.37
CA VAL A 56 11.60 7.53 -7.25
C VAL A 56 10.67 7.84 -6.07
N LYS A 57 10.62 9.11 -5.66
CA LYS A 57 9.76 9.53 -4.55
C LYS A 57 8.27 9.34 -4.86
N ASN A 58 7.86 9.54 -6.12
CA ASN A 58 6.49 9.30 -6.57
C ASN A 58 6.15 7.79 -6.61
N MET A 59 7.13 6.93 -6.91
CA MET A 59 7.00 5.48 -6.79
C MET A 59 6.77 5.07 -5.34
N GLU A 60 7.57 5.56 -4.40
CA GLU A 60 7.39 5.31 -2.95
C GLU A 60 6.00 5.75 -2.49
N TYR A 61 5.56 6.95 -2.91
CA TYR A 61 4.24 7.44 -2.56
C TYR A 61 3.12 6.54 -3.04
N SER A 62 3.25 6.01 -4.25
CA SER A 62 2.27 5.13 -4.89
C SER A 62 2.25 3.74 -4.26
N LYS A 63 3.42 3.24 -3.86
CA LYS A 63 3.52 1.97 -3.14
C LYS A 63 2.90 2.06 -1.75
N LEU A 64 3.19 3.15 -1.02
CA LEU A 64 2.58 3.40 0.28
C LEU A 64 1.05 3.56 0.15
N PHE A 65 0.55 4.20 -0.90
CA PHE A 65 -0.90 4.30 -1.15
C PHE A 65 -1.57 2.92 -1.19
N LEU A 66 -1.01 2.00 -1.98
CA LEU A 66 -1.53 0.63 -2.07
C LEU A 66 -1.41 -0.13 -0.75
N ASN A 67 -0.34 0.12 0.01
CA ASN A 67 -0.12 -0.52 1.30
C ASN A 67 -1.04 0.04 2.41
N LEU A 68 -1.58 1.25 2.29
CA LEU A 68 -2.56 1.76 3.25
C LEU A 68 -3.92 1.06 3.13
N ILE A 69 -4.26 0.56 1.94
CA ILE A 69 -5.55 -0.08 1.67
C ILE A 69 -5.73 -1.31 2.57
N GLY A 70 -6.77 -1.27 3.40
CA GLY A 70 -7.17 -2.32 4.32
C GLY A 70 -6.57 -2.19 5.72
N MET A 71 -5.78 -1.16 6.01
CA MET A 71 -5.21 -0.97 7.35
C MET A 71 -6.26 -0.62 8.40
N ALA A 72 -7.37 0.03 8.03
CA ALA A 72 -8.46 0.29 8.98
C ALA A 72 -9.14 -1.02 9.40
N SER A 73 -9.34 -1.95 8.45
CA SER A 73 -9.85 -3.31 8.72
C SER A 73 -8.89 -4.11 9.59
N ALA A 74 -7.61 -4.14 9.21
CA ALA A 74 -6.58 -4.89 9.92
C ALA A 74 -6.44 -4.44 11.38
N SER A 75 -6.47 -3.13 11.64
CA SER A 75 -6.40 -2.59 13.00
C SER A 75 -7.57 -2.99 13.91
N ARG A 76 -8.60 -3.65 13.38
CA ARG A 76 -9.76 -4.18 14.11
C ARG A 76 -9.83 -5.71 14.08
N ASN A 77 -8.77 -6.38 13.65
CA ASN A 77 -8.73 -7.84 13.45
C ASN A 77 -9.84 -8.31 12.50
N LEU A 78 -10.13 -7.53 11.46
CA LEU A 78 -11.09 -7.89 10.42
C LEU A 78 -10.36 -8.21 9.12
N SER A 79 -10.91 -9.14 8.34
CA SER A 79 -10.53 -9.29 6.94
C SER A 79 -10.82 -8.01 6.15
N LEU A 80 -10.25 -7.91 4.95
CA LEU A 80 -10.46 -6.73 4.12
C LEU A 80 -11.93 -6.67 3.68
N PHE A 81 -12.51 -7.80 3.27
CA PHE A 81 -13.92 -7.88 2.92
C PHE A 81 -14.84 -7.56 4.11
N GLU A 82 -14.56 -8.10 5.31
CA GLU A 82 -15.36 -7.84 6.51
C GLU A 82 -15.34 -6.36 6.89
N GLY A 83 -14.15 -5.74 6.90
CA GLY A 83 -14.02 -4.32 7.23
C GLY A 83 -14.70 -3.43 6.20
N PHE A 84 -14.53 -3.68 4.90
CA PHE A 84 -15.24 -2.91 3.87
C PHE A 84 -16.76 -3.14 3.91
N SER A 85 -17.20 -4.31 4.42
CA SER A 85 -18.60 -4.63 4.68
C SER A 85 -19.18 -3.99 5.95
N LYS A 86 -18.38 -3.26 6.74
CA LYS A 86 -18.84 -2.40 7.83
C LYS A 86 -18.73 -0.92 7.41
N LYS A 87 -19.84 -0.18 7.48
CA LYS A 87 -19.92 1.21 6.99
C LYS A 87 -18.86 2.09 7.65
N GLU A 88 -18.80 2.07 8.98
CA GLU A 88 -17.85 2.85 9.78
C GLU A 88 -16.36 2.55 9.48
N VAL A 89 -16.02 1.29 9.20
CA VAL A 89 -14.64 0.87 8.92
C VAL A 89 -14.26 1.31 7.50
N PHE A 90 -15.17 1.15 6.55
CA PHE A 90 -15.00 1.68 5.20
C PHE A 90 -14.85 3.20 5.19
N GLU A 91 -15.66 3.93 5.95
CA GLU A 91 -15.54 5.39 6.07
C GLU A 91 -14.18 5.80 6.63
N GLU A 92 -13.71 5.13 7.70
CA GLU A 92 -12.38 5.38 8.27
C GLU A 92 -11.26 5.08 7.26
N GLU A 93 -11.38 4.00 6.49
CA GLU A 93 -10.45 3.62 5.43
C GLU A 93 -10.36 4.73 4.36
N ILE A 94 -11.50 5.19 3.84
CA ILE A 94 -11.53 6.25 2.82
C ILE A 94 -10.98 7.56 3.38
N LEU A 95 -11.30 7.92 4.62
CA LEU A 95 -10.77 9.14 5.25
C LEU A 95 -9.24 9.08 5.40
N ALA A 96 -8.68 7.93 5.79
CA ALA A 96 -7.24 7.74 5.89
C ALA A 96 -6.55 7.86 4.53
N LEU A 97 -7.14 7.30 3.46
CA LEU A 97 -6.62 7.45 2.09
C LEU A 97 -6.70 8.90 1.60
N LYS A 98 -7.78 9.61 1.91
CA LYS A 98 -7.95 11.04 1.55
C LYS A 98 -6.94 11.95 2.24
N GLU A 99 -6.66 11.71 3.52
CA GLU A 99 -5.59 12.40 4.24
C GLU A 99 -4.26 12.22 3.52
N TYR A 100 -3.92 10.99 3.14
CA TYR A 100 -2.68 10.72 2.44
C TYR A 100 -2.63 11.38 1.06
N ILE A 101 -3.72 11.33 0.28
CA ILE A 101 -3.82 12.07 -1.00
C ILE A 101 -3.57 13.57 -0.80
N LYS A 102 -4.12 14.17 0.26
CA LYS A 102 -3.90 15.59 0.60
C LYS A 102 -2.43 15.87 0.95
N VAL A 103 -1.80 14.99 1.72
CA VAL A 103 -0.36 15.07 2.05
C VAL A 103 0.49 15.03 0.78
N ILE A 104 0.24 14.10 -0.15
CA ILE A 104 1.00 14.00 -1.40
C ILE A 104 0.81 15.23 -2.29
N LYS A 105 -0.42 15.74 -2.41
CA LYS A 105 -0.69 17.00 -3.12
C LYS A 105 0.09 18.17 -2.52
N LYS A 106 0.13 18.30 -1.18
CA LYS A 106 0.89 19.36 -0.50
C LYS A 106 2.40 19.22 -0.71
N ALA A 107 2.90 17.99 -0.78
CA ALA A 107 4.30 17.67 -1.08
C ALA A 107 4.69 17.96 -2.56
N LYS A 108 3.76 18.45 -3.39
CA LYS A 108 3.90 18.56 -4.85
C LYS A 108 4.26 17.22 -5.52
N GLY A 109 3.90 16.11 -4.89
CA GLY A 109 4.08 14.76 -5.41
C GLY A 109 2.91 14.32 -6.28
N LYS A 110 3.06 13.16 -6.92
CA LYS A 110 2.02 12.52 -7.73
C LYS A 110 2.03 11.01 -7.53
N PHE A 111 0.91 10.38 -7.83
CA PHE A 111 0.83 8.92 -7.92
C PHE A 111 1.24 8.46 -9.32
N LEU A 112 1.95 7.33 -9.39
CA LEU A 112 2.35 6.64 -10.60
C LEU A 112 1.50 5.39 -10.74
N ASN A 113 1.18 5.01 -11.97
CA ASN A 113 0.64 3.67 -12.20
C ASN A 113 1.78 2.67 -12.19
N PHE A 114 1.49 1.45 -11.74
CA PHE A 114 2.37 0.31 -11.93
C PHE A 114 1.68 -0.69 -12.85
N ARG A 115 2.44 -1.58 -13.47
CA ARG A 115 1.87 -2.67 -14.27
C ARG A 115 0.85 -3.49 -13.45
N GLY A 116 -0.42 -3.45 -13.89
CA GLY A 116 -1.54 -4.12 -13.21
C GLY A 116 -2.15 -3.37 -12.02
N TYR A 117 -1.62 -2.20 -11.65
CA TYR A 117 -2.13 -1.39 -10.55
C TYR A 117 -2.29 0.08 -10.98
N PRO A 118 -3.52 0.50 -11.37
CA PRO A 118 -3.78 1.86 -11.81
C PRO A 118 -3.91 2.82 -10.62
N VAL A 119 -2.82 3.04 -9.88
CA VAL A 119 -2.81 3.84 -8.63
C VAL A 119 -3.33 5.26 -8.84
N LYS A 120 -3.05 5.90 -9.99
CA LYS A 120 -3.61 7.22 -10.33
C LYS A 120 -5.13 7.19 -10.33
N PHE A 121 -5.72 6.19 -10.98
CA PHE A 121 -7.16 6.02 -11.01
C PHE A 121 -7.72 5.77 -9.62
N PHE A 122 -7.10 4.89 -8.82
CA PHE A 122 -7.54 4.65 -7.44
C PHE A 122 -7.46 5.91 -6.58
N SER A 123 -6.39 6.70 -6.71
CA SER A 123 -6.25 7.96 -5.97
C SER A 123 -7.33 8.96 -6.33
N LEU A 124 -7.75 9.02 -7.61
CA LEU A 124 -8.84 9.87 -8.06
C LEU A 124 -10.20 9.33 -7.56
N PHE A 125 -10.44 8.03 -7.71
CA PHE A 125 -11.66 7.37 -7.27
C PHE A 125 -11.90 7.54 -5.76
N PHE A 126 -10.88 7.30 -4.93
CA PHE A 126 -10.97 7.47 -3.48
C PHE A 126 -10.99 8.94 -3.03
N SER A 127 -10.70 9.90 -3.92
CA SER A 127 -10.89 11.32 -3.63
C SER A 127 -12.36 11.77 -3.72
N LEU A 128 -13.24 10.98 -4.36
CA LEU A 128 -14.67 11.28 -4.49
C LEU A 128 -15.36 11.34 -3.12
N PRO A 129 -16.47 12.08 -2.98
CA PRO A 129 -17.29 12.06 -1.77
C PRO A 129 -17.67 10.64 -1.36
N ILE A 130 -17.58 10.34 -0.06
CA ILE A 130 -17.75 8.98 0.48
C ILE A 130 -19.11 8.39 0.10
N LEU A 131 -20.15 9.22 0.02
CA LEU A 131 -21.50 8.82 -0.36
C LEU A 131 -21.55 8.09 -1.71
N PHE A 132 -20.71 8.46 -2.68
CA PHE A 132 -20.62 7.78 -3.98
C PHE A 132 -19.91 6.44 -3.90
N LEU A 133 -19.08 6.22 -2.88
CA LEU A 133 -18.28 5.01 -2.70
C LEU A 133 -19.00 3.95 -1.86
N LEU A 134 -19.90 4.37 -0.96
CA LEU A 134 -20.65 3.50 -0.06
C LEU A 134 -21.40 2.35 -0.75
N PRO A 135 -22.11 2.55 -1.88
CA PRO A 135 -22.80 1.45 -2.57
C PRO A 135 -21.85 0.34 -3.05
N PHE A 136 -20.60 0.70 -3.37
CA PHE A 136 -19.61 -0.22 -3.94
C PHE A 136 -18.71 -0.88 -2.89
N ARG A 137 -18.85 -0.55 -1.60
CA ARG A 137 -17.93 -0.98 -0.53
C ARG A 137 -17.69 -2.50 -0.49
N LYS A 138 -18.75 -3.32 -0.59
CA LYS A 138 -18.63 -4.78 -0.58
C LYS A 138 -17.88 -5.32 -1.81
N ILE A 139 -18.18 -4.75 -2.99
CA ILE A 139 -17.54 -5.12 -4.26
C ILE A 139 -16.06 -4.74 -4.21
N LEU A 140 -15.74 -3.55 -3.69
CA LEU A 140 -14.36 -3.10 -3.51
C LEU A 140 -13.61 -4.02 -2.54
N GLY A 141 -14.19 -4.32 -1.39
CA GLY A 141 -13.60 -5.22 -0.40
C GLY A 141 -13.26 -6.59 -1.01
N LEU A 142 -14.22 -7.20 -1.70
CA LEU A 142 -14.04 -8.50 -2.35
C LEU A 142 -12.96 -8.46 -3.43
N LYS A 143 -12.96 -7.44 -4.30
CA LYS A 143 -11.97 -7.32 -5.38
C LYS A 143 -10.56 -7.10 -4.84
N ILE A 144 -10.41 -6.26 -3.83
CA ILE A 144 -9.10 -5.96 -3.24
C ILE A 144 -8.57 -7.18 -2.48
N GLU A 145 -9.42 -7.87 -1.72
CA GLU A 145 -9.04 -9.10 -1.00
C GLU A 145 -8.60 -10.21 -1.96
N LYS A 146 -9.36 -10.43 -3.05
CA LYS A 146 -8.96 -11.37 -4.12
C LYS A 146 -7.65 -10.96 -4.77
N GLY A 147 -7.44 -9.67 -5.05
CA GLY A 147 -6.19 -9.16 -5.61
C GLY A 147 -4.98 -9.28 -4.68
N ARG A 148 -5.21 -9.56 -3.39
CA ARG A 148 -4.19 -9.89 -2.39
C ARG A 148 -4.03 -11.39 -2.15
N GLU A 149 -4.77 -12.23 -2.88
CA GLU A 149 -4.77 -13.69 -2.72
C GLU A 149 -5.10 -14.10 -1.27
N GLY A 150 -5.96 -13.34 -0.59
CA GLY A 150 -6.34 -13.60 0.81
C GLY A 150 -5.25 -13.29 1.84
N LYS A 151 -4.07 -12.78 1.41
CA LYS A 151 -2.98 -12.46 2.35
C LYS A 151 -3.39 -11.33 3.31
N PRO A 152 -3.37 -11.58 4.63
CA PRO A 152 -3.73 -10.58 5.63
C PRO A 152 -2.79 -9.38 5.58
N LYS A 153 -3.19 -8.30 6.24
CA LYS A 153 -2.36 -7.11 6.40
C LYS A 153 -1.47 -7.29 7.62
N ASP A 154 -0.19 -7.04 7.44
CA ASP A 154 0.78 -7.09 8.52
C ASP A 154 0.71 -5.79 9.33
N LEU A 155 0.38 -5.91 10.62
CA LEU A 155 0.33 -4.77 11.54
C LEU A 155 1.72 -4.38 12.05
N THR A 156 2.72 -5.26 12.02
CA THR A 156 4.08 -4.94 12.48
C THR A 156 4.70 -3.80 11.65
N GLU A 157 4.27 -3.65 10.40
CA GLU A 157 4.70 -2.59 9.50
C GLU A 157 3.90 -1.28 9.64
N ILE A 158 3.02 -1.15 10.65
CA ILE A 158 2.12 0.02 10.80
C ILE A 158 2.88 1.36 10.85
N ASP A 159 4.06 1.39 11.47
CA ASP A 159 4.88 2.60 11.55
C ASP A 159 5.44 3.02 10.18
N TYR A 160 5.70 2.05 9.29
CA TYR A 160 6.10 2.31 7.90
C TYR A 160 4.91 2.65 7.00
N TYR A 161 3.69 2.34 7.42
CA TYR A 161 2.46 2.66 6.70
C TYR A 161 1.80 3.92 7.24
N ASN A 162 0.84 3.79 8.16
CA ASN A 162 0.14 4.93 8.74
C ASN A 162 1.11 5.87 9.48
N GLY A 163 2.16 5.33 10.12
CA GLY A 163 3.20 6.15 10.76
C GLY A 163 3.94 7.05 9.78
N ALA A 164 4.28 6.56 8.58
CA ALA A 164 4.89 7.36 7.52
C ALA A 164 3.98 8.50 7.06
N VAL A 165 2.67 8.24 6.91
CA VAL A 165 1.68 9.28 6.59
C VAL A 165 1.61 10.35 7.68
N VAL A 166 1.60 9.94 8.95
CA VAL A 166 1.58 10.86 10.10
C VAL A 166 2.83 11.72 10.16
N LYS A 167 4.01 11.11 9.96
CA LYS A 167 5.30 11.80 9.92
C LYS A 167 5.33 12.84 8.80
N LEU A 168 5.00 12.44 7.57
CA LEU A 168 4.99 13.33 6.41
C LEU A 168 3.95 14.44 6.54
N GLY A 169 2.77 14.13 7.08
CA GLY A 169 1.74 15.12 7.39
C GLY A 169 2.25 16.18 8.37
N ARG A 170 2.92 15.77 9.46
CA ARG A 170 3.53 16.69 10.42
C ARG A 170 4.58 17.60 9.79
N GLU A 171 5.49 17.04 8.99
CA GLU A 171 6.54 17.81 8.28
C GLU A 171 5.93 18.87 7.35
N LEU A 172 4.79 18.57 6.73
CA LEU A 172 4.08 19.46 5.81
C LEU A 172 2.98 20.29 6.47
N LYS A 173 2.84 20.23 7.80
CA LYS A 173 1.79 20.91 8.58
C LYS A 173 0.36 20.57 8.08
N ILE A 174 0.14 19.30 7.74
CA ILE A 174 -1.16 18.73 7.37
C ILE A 174 -1.60 17.76 8.46
N GLU A 175 -2.82 17.95 8.96
CA GLU A 175 -3.41 17.03 9.92
C GLU A 175 -3.79 15.70 9.27
N THR A 176 -3.49 14.61 9.98
CA THR A 176 -3.76 13.23 9.58
C THR A 176 -4.45 12.46 10.72
N PRO A 177 -5.58 12.96 11.28
CA PRO A 177 -6.20 12.41 12.49
C PRO A 177 -6.65 10.96 12.33
N THR A 178 -7.14 10.58 11.15
CA THR A 178 -7.61 9.22 10.86
C THR A 178 -6.44 8.25 10.80
N ASN A 179 -5.35 8.61 10.11
CA ASN A 179 -4.12 7.81 10.12
C ASN A 179 -3.53 7.69 11.52
N LYS A 180 -3.53 8.76 12.32
CA LYS A 180 -3.09 8.71 13.74
C LYS A 180 -3.96 7.75 14.56
N LYS A 181 -5.27 7.76 14.35
CA LYS A 181 -6.22 6.87 15.03
C LYS A 181 -5.97 5.40 14.70
N ILE A 182 -5.80 5.07 13.41
CA ILE A 182 -5.48 3.70 12.95
C ILE A 182 -4.13 3.26 13.52
N LEU A 183 -3.10 4.10 13.44
CA LEU A 183 -1.77 3.84 14.00
C LEU A 183 -1.83 3.51 15.49
N LYS A 184 -2.51 4.35 16.28
CA LYS A 184 -2.67 4.13 17.72
C LYS A 184 -3.39 2.81 18.01
N ARG A 185 -4.45 2.50 17.26
CA ARG A 185 -5.21 1.26 17.43
C ARG A 185 -4.36 0.02 17.14
N ALA A 186 -3.65 0.01 16.00
CA ALA A 186 -2.79 -1.11 15.63
C ALA A 186 -1.67 -1.35 16.65
N LYS A 187 -1.07 -0.30 17.20
CA LYS A 187 -0.07 -0.44 18.29
C LYS A 187 -0.65 -1.05 19.57
N LEU A 188 -1.91 -0.75 19.89
CA LEU A 188 -2.60 -1.37 21.02
C LEU A 188 -2.92 -2.85 20.78
N CYS A 189 -3.07 -3.28 19.52
CA CYS A 189 -3.21 -4.69 19.18
C CYS A 189 -1.88 -5.43 19.38
N LEU A 190 -0.79 -4.88 18.84
CA LEU A 190 0.56 -5.49 18.91
C LEU A 190 1.15 -5.56 20.32
N SER A 191 0.71 -4.70 21.25
CA SER A 191 1.18 -4.71 22.64
C SER A 191 0.43 -5.70 23.54
N LYS A 192 -0.60 -6.36 23.00
CA LYS A 192 -1.40 -7.38 23.71
C LYS A 192 -1.05 -8.81 23.29
N GLU A 193 -0.17 -8.95 22.30
CA GLU A 193 0.43 -10.21 21.83
C GLU A 193 1.81 -10.38 22.48
#